data_AF-A0A7S0LUU5-F1
#
_entry.id   AF-A0A7S0LUU5-F1
#
_cell.length_a   1.000
_cell.length_b   1.000
_cell.length_c   1.000
_cell.angle_alpha   90.00
_cell.angle_beta   90.00
_cell.angle_gamma   90.00
#
_symmetry.space_group_name_H-M   'P 1'
#
loop_
_entity.id
_entity.type
_entity.pdbx_description
1 polymer ?
#
loop_
_entity_poly.entity_id
_entity_poly.type
_entity_poly.pdbx_seq_one_letter_code
_entity_poly.pdbx_strand_id
1 'polypeptide(L)'
;MSDTAHSRADINELASSLFDTNESDEDLFSRRISSTSAVYLKTSWDGRVRPWLILGVMTFKDEINPDVLWNLLLERLHRFDRFRCRVSVQKNASFAFQQVRELSRNYHLVLEPSKDWTHDDVNQYLSNLYQENKDLERPLWKVHVLNGLAGGLHGGVINV
;
A
#
# COMPACT_ATOMS: atom_id res chain seq x y z
N MET A 1 -58.35 7.47 -3.28
CA MET A 1 -57.29 8.48 -3.45
C MET A 1 -56.72 8.75 -2.07
N SER A 2 -55.57 8.16 -1.73
CA SER A 2 -54.79 8.53 -0.55
C SER A 2 -53.36 8.02 -0.69
N ASP A 3 -52.44 8.87 -0.22
CA ASP A 3 -51.10 8.62 0.30
C ASP A 3 -49.96 8.17 -0.62
N THR A 4 -49.14 9.15 -1.00
CA THR A 4 -47.68 8.97 -1.03
C THR A 4 -46.97 10.34 -0.92
N ALA A 5 -46.79 10.84 0.30
CA ALA A 5 -46.04 12.08 0.55
C ALA A 5 -45.19 12.05 1.83
N HIS A 6 -44.66 10.90 2.23
CA HIS A 6 -43.67 10.77 3.32
C HIS A 6 -42.48 9.95 2.83
N SER A 7 -41.41 10.60 2.35
CA SER A 7 -40.10 9.94 2.15
C SER A 7 -38.91 10.85 1.79
N ARG A 8 -39.02 12.19 1.83
CA ARG A 8 -37.92 13.07 1.39
C ARG A 8 -37.38 14.04 2.44
N ALA A 9 -38.13 14.33 3.50
CA ALA A 9 -37.66 15.21 4.57
C ALA A 9 -36.68 14.50 5.52
N ASP A 10 -36.94 13.23 5.85
CA ASP A 10 -36.16 12.48 6.85
C ASP A 10 -34.71 12.16 6.44
N ILE A 11 -34.42 12.11 5.14
CA ILE A 11 -33.07 11.80 4.63
C ILE A 11 -32.11 13.00 4.82
N ASN A 12 -32.63 14.23 4.73
CA ASN A 12 -31.80 15.43 4.86
C ASN A 12 -31.49 15.77 6.33
N GLU A 13 -32.37 15.42 7.27
CA GLU A 13 -32.11 15.56 8.70
C GLU A 13 -31.07 14.53 9.20
N LEU A 14 -31.15 13.28 8.73
CA LEU A 14 -30.14 12.26 9.02
C LEU A 14 -28.75 12.59 8.43
N ALA A 15 -28.71 13.27 7.28
CA ALA A 15 -27.46 13.75 6.72
C ALA A 15 -26.85 14.87 7.57
N SER A 16 -27.67 15.76 8.13
CA SER A 16 -27.19 16.93 8.90
C SER A 16 -26.64 16.53 10.28
N SER A 17 -27.20 15.49 10.93
CA SER A 17 -26.70 15.03 12.24
C SER A 17 -25.39 14.21 12.16
N LEU A 18 -24.90 13.90 10.96
CA LEU A 18 -23.63 13.19 10.72
C LEU A 18 -22.42 14.13 10.63
N PHE A 19 -22.64 15.44 10.70
CA PHE A 19 -21.58 16.45 10.52
C PHE A 19 -21.17 17.16 11.81
N ASP A 20 -21.71 16.77 12.96
CA ASP A 20 -21.36 17.37 14.25
C ASP A 20 -20.42 16.45 15.02
N THR A 21 -19.14 16.44 14.63
CA THR A 21 -18.07 15.85 15.44
C THR A 21 -16.94 16.86 15.59
N ASN A 22 -16.78 17.33 16.82
CA ASN A 22 -15.65 18.09 17.34
C ASN A 22 -14.32 17.64 16.71
N GLU A 23 -13.75 18.51 15.88
CA GLU A 23 -12.38 18.41 15.35
C GLU A 23 -11.40 18.49 16.53
N SER A 24 -10.83 17.35 16.92
CA SER A 24 -9.52 17.33 17.59
C SER A 24 -8.45 17.14 16.52
N ASP A 25 -7.29 17.77 16.71
CA ASP A 25 -6.09 17.92 15.83
C ASP A 25 -5.48 16.65 15.17
N GLU A 26 -6.18 15.51 15.14
CA GLU A 26 -5.83 14.28 14.43
C GLU A 26 -6.23 14.28 12.94
N ASP A 27 -6.87 15.35 12.45
CA ASP A 27 -7.32 15.50 11.06
C ASP A 27 -6.19 15.86 10.08
N LEU A 28 -5.11 15.07 10.12
CA LEU A 28 -4.14 14.99 9.03
C LEU A 28 -4.81 14.32 7.82
N PHE A 29 -5.58 15.12 7.09
CA PHE A 29 -6.05 14.86 5.73
C PHE A 29 -6.75 13.50 5.55
N SER A 30 -7.96 13.35 6.09
CA SER A 30 -8.80 12.19 5.82
C SER A 30 -9.51 12.33 4.46
N ARG A 31 -9.00 11.65 3.42
CA ARG A 31 -9.72 11.56 2.13
C ARG A 31 -10.63 10.34 2.13
N ARG A 32 -11.93 10.57 1.89
CA ARG A 32 -12.90 9.49 1.64
C ARG A 32 -12.46 8.68 0.42
N ILE A 33 -12.50 7.36 0.57
CA ILE A 33 -12.14 6.42 -0.50
C ILE A 33 -13.17 6.49 -1.62
N SER A 34 -12.73 6.48 -2.87
CA SER A 34 -13.64 6.43 -4.03
C SER A 34 -14.50 5.17 -3.99
N SER A 35 -15.71 5.23 -4.56
CA SER A 35 -16.63 4.09 -4.62
C SER A 35 -16.00 2.84 -5.26
N THR A 36 -15.13 3.02 -6.26
CA THR A 36 -14.32 1.95 -6.87
C THR A 36 -13.39 1.29 -5.85
N SER A 37 -12.57 2.09 -5.15
CA SER A 37 -11.65 1.62 -4.11
C SER A 37 -12.38 0.97 -2.92
N ALA A 38 -13.60 1.43 -2.60
CA ALA A 38 -14.43 0.82 -1.55
C ALA A 38 -14.97 -0.57 -1.94
N VAL A 39 -15.30 -0.80 -3.22
CA VAL A 39 -15.71 -2.13 -3.72
C VAL A 39 -14.55 -3.12 -3.61
N TYR A 40 -13.30 -2.69 -3.89
CA TYR A 40 -12.12 -3.55 -3.81
C TYR A 40 -11.70 -3.92 -2.39
N LEU A 41 -11.99 -3.06 -1.41
CA LEU A 41 -11.75 -3.38 0.01
C LEU A 41 -12.84 -4.29 0.60
N LYS A 42 -14.05 -4.31 -0.01
CA LYS A 42 -15.19 -5.13 0.40
C LYS A 42 -15.15 -6.60 -0.05
N THR A 43 -14.24 -7.00 -0.94
CA THR A 43 -14.21 -8.38 -1.50
C THR A 43 -13.50 -9.40 -0.61
N SER A 44 -13.80 -9.39 0.69
CA SER A 44 -13.31 -10.40 1.63
C SER A 44 -14.42 -11.38 2.00
N TRP A 45 -14.32 -12.62 1.51
CA TRP A 45 -15.26 -13.70 1.84
C TRP A 45 -15.20 -14.12 3.33
N ASP A 46 -14.21 -13.60 4.07
CA ASP A 46 -13.87 -13.93 5.47
C ASP A 46 -13.79 -12.70 6.40
N GLY A 47 -14.21 -11.51 5.95
CA GLY A 47 -14.09 -10.26 6.71
C GLY A 47 -12.66 -9.68 6.76
N ARG A 48 -11.70 -10.22 6.02
CA ARG A 48 -10.32 -9.70 5.92
C ARG A 48 -10.10 -8.92 4.64
N VAL A 49 -9.90 -7.61 4.75
CA VAL A 49 -9.52 -6.77 3.60
C VAL A 49 -8.27 -7.33 2.92
N ARG A 50 -8.40 -7.76 1.66
CA ARG A 50 -7.27 -8.21 0.81
C ARG A 50 -7.07 -7.20 -0.31
N PRO A 51 -6.22 -6.17 -0.11
CA PRO A 51 -5.92 -5.23 -1.18
C PRO A 51 -5.25 -5.97 -2.34
N TRP A 52 -5.53 -5.55 -3.57
CA TRP A 52 -4.82 -6.06 -4.74
C TRP A 52 -3.34 -5.71 -4.64
N LEU A 53 -2.50 -6.73 -4.77
CA LEU A 53 -1.06 -6.55 -4.78
C LEU A 53 -0.59 -6.31 -6.21
N ILE A 54 0.13 -5.20 -6.40
CA ILE A 54 0.89 -4.94 -7.63
C ILE A 54 2.35 -5.21 -7.31
N LEU A 55 2.97 -6.14 -8.03
CA LEU A 55 4.39 -6.44 -7.93
C LEU A 55 5.12 -5.88 -9.15
N GLY A 56 6.18 -5.13 -8.92
CA GLY A 56 7.13 -4.70 -9.93
C GLY A 56 8.51 -5.27 -9.61
N VAL A 57 9.18 -5.84 -10.60
CA VAL A 57 10.53 -6.39 -10.48
C VAL A 57 11.46 -5.58 -11.36
N MET A 58 12.59 -5.14 -10.78
CA MET A 58 13.63 -4.40 -11.48
C MET A 58 14.96 -5.08 -11.22
N THR A 59 15.75 -5.26 -12.28
CA THR A 59 17.09 -5.85 -12.19
C THR A 59 18.15 -4.78 -12.46
N PHE A 60 19.24 -4.86 -11.71
CA PHE A 60 20.37 -3.94 -11.81
C PHE A 60 21.65 -4.76 -11.99
N LYS A 61 22.65 -4.16 -12.66
CA LYS A 61 23.96 -4.79 -12.84
C LYS A 61 24.79 -4.78 -11.57
N ASP A 62 24.68 -3.68 -10.82
CA ASP A 62 25.42 -3.45 -9.59
C ASP A 62 24.56 -3.74 -8.37
N GLU A 63 25.21 -4.08 -7.25
CA GLU A 63 24.53 -4.23 -5.98
C GLU A 63 23.87 -2.92 -5.54
N ILE A 64 22.66 -3.04 -4.99
CA ILE A 64 21.94 -1.88 -4.51
C ILE A 64 22.45 -1.52 -3.11
N ASN A 65 22.93 -0.28 -2.96
CA ASN A 65 23.18 0.29 -1.65
C ASN A 65 21.84 0.70 -0.98
N PRO A 66 21.49 0.12 0.18
CA PRO A 66 20.20 0.32 0.80
C PRO A 66 20.00 1.73 1.39
N ASP A 67 21.07 2.43 1.77
CA ASP A 67 20.98 3.80 2.29
C ASP A 67 20.66 4.78 1.15
N VAL A 68 21.37 4.62 0.03
CA VAL A 68 21.13 5.43 -1.17
C VAL A 68 19.73 5.20 -1.72
N LEU A 69 19.32 3.93 -1.83
CA LEU A 69 17.97 3.58 -2.29
C LEU A 69 16.89 4.17 -1.38
N TRP A 70 17.06 4.06 -0.05
CA TRP A 70 16.09 4.61 0.90
C TRP A 70 15.92 6.13 0.72
N ASN A 71 17.02 6.87 0.62
CA ASN A 71 16.97 8.32 0.42
C ASN A 71 16.28 8.70 -0.89
N LEU A 72 16.56 7.97 -1.99
CA LEU A 72 15.88 8.17 -3.27
C LEU A 72 14.37 7.87 -3.20
N LEU A 73 13.99 6.79 -2.52
CA LEU A 73 12.58 6.45 -2.31
C LEU A 73 11.86 7.56 -1.54
N LEU A 74 12.45 8.08 -0.45
CA LEU A 74 11.86 9.19 0.28
C LEU A 74 11.72 10.43 -0.62
N GLU A 75 12.78 10.82 -1.33
CA GLU A 75 12.76 12.00 -2.21
C GLU A 75 11.69 11.92 -3.32
N ARG A 76 11.44 10.72 -3.85
CA ARG A 76 10.51 10.51 -4.95
C ARG A 76 9.09 10.23 -4.49
N LEU A 77 8.91 9.34 -3.51
CA LEU A 77 7.60 8.91 -3.05
C LEU A 77 6.91 9.95 -2.17
N HIS A 78 7.66 10.76 -1.40
CA HIS A 78 7.07 11.84 -0.59
C HIS A 78 6.31 12.88 -1.40
N ARG A 79 6.59 12.97 -2.71
CA ARG A 79 5.88 13.87 -3.64
C ARG A 79 4.42 13.47 -3.84
N PHE A 80 4.03 12.25 -3.49
CA PHE A 80 2.66 11.77 -3.64
C PHE A 80 2.10 11.30 -2.30
N ASP A 81 1.03 11.94 -1.84
CA ASP A 81 0.41 11.65 -0.53
C ASP A 81 0.02 10.19 -0.34
N ARG A 82 -0.38 9.50 -1.42
CA ARG A 82 -0.78 8.09 -1.37
C ARG A 82 0.29 7.15 -0.80
N PHE A 83 1.59 7.45 -0.97
CA PHE A 83 2.67 6.64 -0.40
C PHE A 83 2.92 6.93 1.09
N ARG A 84 2.27 7.96 1.61
CA ARG A 84 2.26 8.34 3.03
C ARG A 84 0.90 8.08 3.65
N CYS A 85 0.02 7.33 3.01
CA CYS A 85 -1.30 7.02 3.55
C CYS A 85 -1.42 5.55 3.94
N ARG A 86 -2.01 5.30 5.11
CA ARG A 86 -2.48 3.98 5.55
C ARG A 86 -3.99 3.87 5.37
N VAL A 87 -4.51 2.65 5.43
CA VAL A 87 -5.96 2.41 5.38
C VAL A 87 -6.50 2.34 6.81
N SER A 88 -7.42 3.24 7.15
CA SER A 88 -8.12 3.23 8.43
C SER A 88 -9.54 2.69 8.24
N VAL A 89 -9.92 1.74 9.10
CA VAL A 89 -11.30 1.21 9.18
C VAL A 89 -12.09 2.06 10.16
N GLN A 90 -13.15 2.69 9.66
CA GLN A 90 -14.01 3.58 10.45
C GLN A 90 -15.09 2.79 11.20
N LYS A 91 -15.70 3.41 12.22
CA LYS A 91 -16.74 2.81 13.08
C LYS A 91 -17.94 2.23 12.30
N ASN A 92 -18.23 2.77 11.11
CA ASN A 92 -19.31 2.34 10.22
C ASN A 92 -18.86 1.33 9.14
N ALA A 93 -17.72 0.65 9.34
CA ALA A 93 -17.09 -0.22 8.35
C ALA A 93 -16.79 0.45 6.99
N SER A 94 -16.72 1.79 6.96
CA SER A 94 -16.16 2.52 5.83
C SER A 94 -14.64 2.58 5.95
N PHE A 95 -13.98 2.84 4.83
CA PHE A 95 -12.53 2.95 4.77
C PHE A 95 -12.15 4.40 4.49
N ALA A 96 -11.08 4.87 5.12
CA ALA A 96 -10.47 6.17 4.88
C ALA A 96 -8.96 6.01 4.66
N PHE A 97 -8.38 6.90 3.86
CA PHE A 97 -6.93 7.05 3.82
C PHE A 97 -6.50 8.09 4.85
N GLN A 98 -5.61 7.70 5.75
CA GLN A 98 -5.03 8.59 6.76
C GLN A 98 -3.54 8.77 6.51
N GLN A 99 -3.08 10.01 6.50
CA GLN A 99 -1.67 10.30 6.30
C GLN A 99 -0.85 9.94 7.56
N VAL A 100 0.30 9.31 7.36
CA VAL A 100 1.29 9.06 8.41
C VAL A 100 2.40 10.11 8.34
N ARG A 101 2.90 10.52 9.51
CA ARG A 101 3.96 11.55 9.61
C ARG A 101 5.33 10.99 9.24
N GLU A 102 5.61 9.76 9.65
CA GLU A 102 6.92 9.12 9.49
C GLU A 102 6.79 7.75 8.84
N LEU A 103 7.75 7.44 7.97
CA LEU A 103 7.84 6.15 7.29
C LEU A 103 8.93 5.30 7.95
N SER A 104 8.57 4.09 8.35
CA SER A 104 9.51 3.15 8.94
C SER A 104 10.37 2.50 7.86
N ARG A 105 11.67 2.82 7.84
CA ARG A 105 12.64 2.21 6.91
C ARG A 105 12.58 0.68 6.95
N ASN A 106 12.65 0.09 8.15
CA ASN A 106 12.71 -1.36 8.31
C ASN A 106 11.43 -2.09 7.86
N TYR A 107 10.31 -1.37 7.73
CA TYR A 107 9.07 -1.93 7.21
C TYR A 107 9.00 -1.85 5.68
N HIS A 108 9.37 -0.69 5.14
CA HIS A 108 9.23 -0.39 3.73
C HIS A 108 10.41 -0.84 2.87
N LEU A 109 11.59 -1.02 3.47
CA LEU A 109 12.80 -1.50 2.81
C LEU A 109 13.25 -2.79 3.50
N VAL A 110 12.97 -3.92 2.85
CA VAL A 110 13.35 -5.26 3.31
C VAL A 110 14.61 -5.67 2.58
N LEU A 111 15.66 -5.99 3.34
CA LEU A 111 16.93 -6.46 2.79
C LEU A 111 17.00 -7.95 3.00
N GLU A 112 17.00 -8.70 1.90
CA GLU A 112 17.20 -10.14 1.98
C GLU A 112 18.70 -10.44 2.07
N PRO A 113 19.09 -11.55 2.74
CA PRO A 113 20.47 -11.99 2.74
C PRO A 113 20.99 -12.16 1.31
N SER A 114 22.18 -11.61 1.05
CA SER A 114 22.85 -11.84 -0.22
C SER A 114 23.20 -13.33 -0.35
N LYS A 115 22.75 -13.93 -1.44
CA LYS A 115 23.04 -15.32 -1.84
C LYS A 115 23.00 -15.39 -3.35
N ASP A 116 23.46 -16.50 -3.93
CA ASP A 116 23.35 -16.78 -5.36
C ASP A 116 21.88 -17.04 -5.75
N TRP A 117 21.06 -15.99 -5.84
CA TRP A 117 19.64 -16.09 -6.13
C TRP A 117 19.43 -16.62 -7.55
N THR A 118 18.86 -17.80 -7.69
CA THR A 118 18.44 -18.30 -9.00
C THR A 118 17.11 -17.67 -9.41
N HIS A 119 16.75 -17.81 -10.69
CA HIS A 119 15.43 -17.39 -11.17
C HIS A 119 14.28 -18.09 -10.41
N ASP A 120 14.45 -19.37 -10.04
CA ASP A 120 13.45 -20.13 -9.30
C ASP A 120 13.34 -19.67 -7.85
N ASP A 121 14.47 -19.32 -7.21
CA ASP A 121 14.46 -18.68 -5.89
C ASP A 121 13.65 -17.38 -5.90
N VAL A 122 13.86 -16.53 -6.92
CA VAL A 122 13.15 -15.25 -7.04
C VAL A 122 11.65 -15.48 -7.28
N ASN A 123 11.28 -16.42 -8.15
CA ASN A 123 9.86 -16.72 -8.39
C ASN A 123 9.17 -17.27 -7.14
N GLN A 124 9.83 -18.17 -6.41
CA GLN A 124 9.30 -18.68 -5.16
C GLN A 124 9.13 -17.55 -4.13
N TYR A 125 10.11 -16.65 -4.04
CA TYR A 125 10.06 -15.49 -3.17
C TYR A 125 8.88 -14.56 -3.51
N LEU A 126 8.69 -14.21 -4.78
CA LEU A 126 7.58 -13.38 -5.24
C LEU A 126 6.22 -14.05 -4.99
N SER A 127 6.13 -15.37 -5.19
CA SER A 127 4.93 -16.14 -4.87
C SER A 127 4.58 -16.07 -3.38
N ASN A 128 5.58 -16.16 -2.49
CA ASN A 128 5.38 -16.03 -1.05
C ASN A 128 4.87 -14.61 -0.69
N LEU A 129 5.49 -13.57 -1.24
CA LEU A 129 5.07 -12.17 -1.03
C LEU A 129 3.62 -11.91 -1.45
N TYR A 130 3.16 -12.57 -2.51
CA TYR A 130 1.78 -12.47 -2.97
C TYR A 130 0.78 -13.02 -1.95
N GLN A 131 1.16 -14.04 -1.19
CA GLN A 131 0.29 -14.70 -0.22
C GLN A 131 0.30 -14.02 1.17
N GLU A 132 1.27 -13.15 1.45
CA GLU A 132 1.38 -12.46 2.73
C GLU A 132 0.21 -11.51 2.99
N ASN A 133 -0.32 -11.56 4.22
CA ASN A 133 -1.27 -10.56 4.72
C ASN A 133 -0.62 -9.18 4.77
N LYS A 134 -1.38 -8.15 4.42
CA LYS A 134 -0.90 -6.77 4.42
C LYS A 134 -1.27 -6.09 5.74
N ASP A 135 -0.29 -5.43 6.34
CA ASP A 135 -0.48 -4.62 7.56
C ASP A 135 -1.09 -3.27 7.21
N LEU A 136 -2.40 -3.13 7.47
CA LEU A 136 -3.17 -1.92 7.16
C LEU A 136 -2.81 -0.73 8.04
N GLU A 137 -2.11 -0.93 9.16
CA GLU A 137 -1.72 0.14 10.08
C GLU A 137 -0.61 1.03 9.50
N ARG A 138 -0.03 0.65 8.34
CA ARG A 138 1.07 1.33 7.69
C ARG A 138 0.76 1.58 6.21
N PRO A 139 1.48 2.49 5.55
CA PRO A 139 1.34 2.66 4.10
C PRO A 139 1.62 1.36 3.35
N LEU A 140 0.75 1.04 2.39
CA LEU A 140 0.70 -0.29 1.77
C LEU A 140 1.68 -0.43 0.59
N TRP A 141 2.98 -0.26 0.87
CA TRP A 141 4.04 -0.48 -0.10
C TRP A 141 5.30 -0.98 0.59
N LYS A 142 6.08 -1.81 -0.11
CA LYS A 142 7.39 -2.28 0.33
C LYS A 142 8.31 -2.43 -0.88
N VAL A 143 9.60 -2.31 -0.64
CA VAL A 143 10.68 -2.59 -1.58
C VAL A 143 11.55 -3.67 -0.96
N HIS A 144 11.71 -4.77 -1.68
CA HIS A 144 12.54 -5.90 -1.27
C HIS A 144 13.81 -5.87 -2.11
N VAL A 145 14.97 -5.89 -1.47
CA VAL A 145 16.28 -5.88 -2.13
C VAL A 145 16.89 -7.26 -2.03
N LEU A 146 17.10 -7.87 -3.19
CA LEU A 146 17.72 -9.18 -3.35
C LEU A 146 19.04 -8.97 -4.11
N ASN A 147 20.16 -8.84 -3.39
CA ASN A 147 21.49 -8.77 -3.98
C ASN A 147 22.03 -10.20 -4.23
N GLY A 148 22.88 -10.36 -5.25
CA GLY A 148 23.51 -11.65 -5.58
C GLY A 148 22.75 -12.52 -6.60
N LEU A 149 21.99 -11.92 -7.53
CA LEU A 149 21.29 -12.72 -8.56
C LEU A 149 22.29 -13.55 -9.40
N ALA A 150 22.18 -14.87 -9.29
CA ALA A 150 23.00 -15.84 -10.00
C ALA A 150 22.57 -15.91 -11.48
N GLY A 151 23.06 -14.97 -12.27
CA GLY A 151 22.89 -14.91 -13.73
C GLY A 151 22.18 -13.63 -14.19
N GLY A 152 22.73 -12.81 -15.08
CA GLY A 152 23.80 -13.11 -16.02
C GLY A 152 24.51 -11.88 -16.56
N LEU A 153 25.79 -11.78 -16.19
CA LEU A 153 26.92 -11.72 -17.10
C LEU A 153 28.11 -12.26 -16.28
N HIS A 154 28.44 -13.54 -16.47
CA HIS A 154 29.85 -13.80 -16.64
C HIS A 154 30.22 -12.97 -17.87
N GLY A 155 30.96 -11.88 -17.66
CA GLY A 155 31.70 -11.23 -18.72
C GLY A 155 32.67 -12.25 -19.28
N GLY A 156 32.17 -13.10 -20.18
CA GLY A 156 33.00 -13.70 -21.20
C GLY A 156 33.73 -12.53 -21.85
N VAL A 157 35.04 -12.51 -21.66
CA VAL A 157 35.96 -11.72 -22.44
C VAL A 157 35.68 -12.08 -23.90
N ILE A 158 34.92 -11.24 -24.59
CA ILE A 158 35.00 -11.18 -26.05
C ILE A 158 36.22 -10.30 -26.30
N ASN A 159 37.36 -10.97 -26.51
CA ASN A 159 38.48 -10.35 -27.20
C ASN A 159 37.97 -10.00 -28.61
N VAL A 160 37.86 -8.71 -28.91
CA VAL A 160 38.00 -8.17 -30.26
C VAL A 160 39.23 -7.29 -30.26
#